data_AF-A0A3C0B5F2-F1
#
_entry.id   AF-A0A3C0B5F2-F1
#
_cell.length_a   1.000
_cell.length_b   1.000
_cell.length_c   1.000
_cell.angle_alpha   90.00
_cell.angle_beta   90.00
_cell.angle_gamma   90.00
#
_symmetry.space_group_name_H-M   'P 1'
#
loop_
_entity.id
_entity.type
_entity.pdbx_description
1 polymer ?
#
loop_
_entity_poly.entity_id
_entity_poly.type
_entity_poly.pdbx_seq_one_letter_code
_entity_poly.pdbx_strand_id
1 'polypeptide(L)' 'MIETDIKELNERIQQESAFVELIEMEMRKVIVGQKHMVERLLIGLLSNGHILLEGVPGLAKT' A
#
# COMPACT_ATOMS: atom_id res chain seq x y z
N MET A 1 0.19 32.06 1.61
CA MET A 1 -0.93 31.45 2.34
C MET A 1 -1.37 30.23 1.54
N ILE A 2 -1.01 29.04 2.00
CA ILE A 2 -1.54 27.79 1.44
C ILE A 2 -2.61 27.36 2.45
N GLU A 3 -3.80 27.95 2.36
CA GLU A 3 -5.00 27.31 2.87
C GLU A 3 -5.51 26.42 1.74
N THR A 4 -4.80 25.32 1.48
CA THR A 4 -5.46 24.23 0.75
C THR A 4 -6.56 23.74 1.67
N ASP A 5 -7.82 23.83 1.23
CA ASP A 5 -8.93 23.24 1.96
C ASP A 5 -8.59 21.75 2.16
N ILE A 6 -8.37 21.36 3.42
CA ILE A 6 -8.01 19.99 3.80
C ILE A 6 -9.04 19.00 3.24
N LYS A 7 -10.30 19.43 3.08
CA LYS A 7 -11.34 18.61 2.47
C LYS A 7 -11.07 18.34 0.98
N GLU A 8 -10.78 19.36 0.20
CA GLU A 8 -10.46 19.23 -1.23
C GLU A 8 -9.20 18.37 -1.45
N LEU A 9 -8.19 18.55 -0.60
CA LEU A 9 -6.98 17.72 -0.64
C LEU A 9 -7.28 16.24 -0.38
N ASN A 10 -8.09 15.94 0.64
CA ASN A 10 -8.47 14.57 0.95
C ASN A 10 -9.30 13.93 -0.17
N GLU A 11 -10.22 14.68 -0.78
CA GLU A 11 -11.01 14.20 -1.92
C GLU A 11 -10.11 13.83 -3.11
N ARG A 12 -9.12 14.67 -3.42
CA ARG A 12 -8.13 14.38 -4.46
C ARG A 12 -7.27 13.17 -4.13
N ILE A 13 -6.77 13.07 -2.90
CA ILE A 13 -5.98 11.91 -2.45
C ILE A 13 -6.79 10.64 -2.63
N GLN A 14 -8.07 10.64 -2.25
CA GLN A 14 -8.92 9.45 -2.34
C GLN A 14 -9.23 9.04 -3.79
N GLN A 15 -9.44 10.00 -4.70
CA GLN A 15 -9.62 9.70 -6.12
C GLN A 15 -8.36 9.09 -6.74
N GLU A 16 -7.19 9.67 -6.46
CA GLU A 16 -5.91 9.24 -7.03
C GLU A 16 -5.40 7.93 -6.39
N SER A 17 -5.77 7.64 -5.14
CA SER A 17 -5.34 6.43 -4.42
C SER A 17 -6.27 5.23 -4.62
N ALA A 18 -7.38 5.37 -5.33
CA ALA A 18 -8.38 4.30 -5.52
C ALA A 18 -7.81 3.00 -6.11
N PHE A 19 -6.74 3.09 -6.91
CA PHE A 19 -6.08 1.90 -7.47
C PHE A 19 -5.37 1.04 -6.41
N VAL A 20 -4.96 1.63 -5.28
CA VAL A 20 -4.31 0.92 -4.17
C VAL A 20 -5.27 -0.08 -3.56
N GLU A 21 -6.54 0.30 -3.38
CA GLU A 21 -7.58 -0.59 -2.87
C GLU A 21 -7.81 -1.79 -3.79
N LEU A 22 -7.79 -1.58 -5.12
CA LEU A 22 -7.92 -2.65 -6.11
C LEU A 22 -6.75 -3.64 -6.02
N ILE A 23 -5.52 -3.15 -5.91
CA ILE A 23 -4.35 -4.01 -5.76
C ILE A 23 -4.42 -4.81 -4.46
N GLU A 24 -4.75 -4.16 -3.34
CA GLU A 24 -4.91 -4.85 -2.05
C GLU A 24 -5.99 -5.92 -2.10
N MET A 25 -7.13 -5.64 -2.75
CA MET A 25 -8.21 -6.61 -2.93
C MET A 25 -7.75 -7.87 -3.66
N GLU A 26 -7.00 -7.72 -4.75
CA GLU A 26 -6.49 -8.87 -5.50
C GLU A 26 -5.42 -9.63 -4.71
N MET A 27 -4.52 -8.94 -4.01
CA MET A 27 -3.49 -9.57 -3.20
C MET A 27 -4.08 -10.41 -2.06
N ARG A 28 -5.18 -9.97 -1.44
CA ARG A 28 -5.87 -10.71 -0.37
C ARG A 28 -6.40 -12.08 -0.78
N LYS A 29 -6.59 -12.34 -2.09
CA LYS A 29 -7.05 -13.65 -2.58
C LYS A 29 -5.99 -14.75 -2.44
N VAL A 30 -4.71 -14.37 -2.41
CA VAL A 30 -3.57 -15.30 -2.39
C VAL A 30 -2.79 -15.16 -1.09
N ILE A 31 -2.69 -13.94 -0.55
CA ILE A 31 -1.90 -13.62 0.63
C ILE A 31 -2.82 -13.42 1.84
N VAL A 32 -2.82 -14.40 2.75
CA VAL A 32 -3.64 -14.39 3.96
C VAL A 32 -2.82 -13.95 5.17
N GLY A 33 -3.35 -13.06 5.99
CA GLY A 33 -2.75 -12.68 7.28
C GLY A 33 -1.54 -11.73 7.21
N GLN A 34 -1.11 -11.32 6.01
CA GLN A 34 0.09 -10.48 5.82
C GLN A 34 -0.23 -9.05 5.35
N LYS A 35 -1.31 -8.44 5.85
CA LYS A 35 -1.75 -7.09 5.41
C LYS A 35 -0.64 -6.04 5.51
N HIS A 36 0.02 -5.98 6.66
CA HIS A 36 1.08 -5.00 6.93
C HIS A 36 2.31 -5.16 6.03
N MET A 37 2.66 -6.39 5.67
CA MET A 37 3.75 -6.66 4.75
C MET A 37 3.41 -6.14 3.35
N VAL A 38 2.20 -6.43 2.88
CA VAL A 38 1.70 -5.97 1.57
C VAL A 38 1.67 -4.45 1.48
N GLU A 39 1.14 -3.77 2.51
CA GLU A 39 1.12 -2.30 2.58
C GLU A 39 2.52 -1.70 2.47
N ARG A 40 3.50 -2.25 3.20
CA ARG A 40 4.90 -1.81 3.13
C ARG A 40 5.49 -2.02 1.75
N LEU A 41 5.22 -3.15 1.10
CA LEU A 41 5.70 -3.42 -0.25
C LEU A 41 5.16 -2.41 -1.26
N LEU A 42 3.87 -2.07 -1.18
CA LEU A 42 3.27 -1.04 -2.02
C LEU A 42 3.89 0.34 -1.76
N ILE A 43 4.13 0.70 -0.49
CA ILE A 43 4.82 1.95 -0.15
C ILE A 43 6.22 1.99 -0.77
N GLY A 44 7.02 0.93 -0.64
CA GLY A 44 8.36 0.87 -1.24
C GLY A 44 8.31 0.98 -2.76
N LEU A 45 7.40 0.24 -3.40
CA LEU A 45 7.23 0.29 -4.85
C LEU A 45 6.87 1.70 -5.36
N LEU A 46 5.86 2.33 -4.75
CA LEU A 46 5.35 3.64 -5.19
C LEU A 46 6.30 4.79 -4.86
N SER A 47 7.12 4.65 -3.82
CA SER A 47 8.10 5.66 -3.42
C SER A 47 9.49 5.48 -4.05
N ASN A 48 9.68 4.46 -4.92
CA ASN A 48 11.00 4.02 -5.36
C ASN A 48 11.95 3.70 -4.19
N GLY A 49 11.39 3.22 -3.08
CA GLY A 49 12.14 2.78 -1.91
C GLY A 49 12.67 1.35 -2.05
N HIS A 50 13.61 1.00 -1.18
CA HIS A 50 14.14 -0.36 -1.07
C HIS A 50 13.59 -1.04 0.18
N ILE A 51 13.25 -2.33 0.06
CA ILE A 51 12.71 -3.14 1.15
C ILE A 51 13.56 -4.39 1.30
N LEU A 52 13.94 -4.68 2.54
CA LEU A 52 14.47 -5.97 2.94
C LEU A 52 13.34 -6.79 3.59
N LEU A 53 13.02 -7.92 3.00
CA LEU A 53 12.03 -8.87 3.53
C LEU A 53 12.74 -9.96 4.33
N GLU A 54 12.71 -9.85 5.67
CA GLU A 54 13.27 -10.85 6.58
C GLU A 54 12.16 -11.62 7.32
N GLY A 55 12.35 -12.93 7.52
CA GLY A 55 11.43 -13.78 8.28
C GLY A 55 11.83 -15.25 8.20
N VAL A 56 11.09 -16.15 8.84
CA VAL A 56 11.29 -17.61 8.74
C VAL A 56 10.63 -18.20 7.46
N PRO A 57 11.05 -19.37 6.96
CA PRO A 57 10.44 -20.00 5.78
C PRO A 57 8.93 -20.22 5.93
N GLY A 58 8.17 -20.13 4.83
CA GLY A 58 6.73 -20.42 4.81
C GLY A 58 5.78 -19.25 5.15
N LEU A 59 6.29 -18.03 5.34
CA LEU A 59 5.50 -16.84 5.67
C LEU A 59 5.05 -16.02 4.44
N ALA A 60 4.79 -16.68 3.31
CA ALA A 60 4.37 -16.03 2.05
C ALA A 60 5.39 -15.00 1.50
N LYS A 61 6.69 -15.25 1.71
CA LYS A 61 7.80 -14.45 1.14
C LYS A 61 8.05 -14.72 -0.34
N THR A 62 7.46 -15.77 -0.90
CA THR A 62 7.54 -16.23 -2.29
C THR A 62 6.18 -16.71 -2.74
#